data_AF-A0A848VCZ3-F1
#
_entry.id   AF-A0A848VCZ3-F1
#
_cell.length_a   1.000
_cell.length_b   1.000
_cell.length_c   1.000
_cell.angle_alpha   90.00
_cell.angle_beta   90.00
_cell.angle_gamma   90.00
#
_symmetry.space_group_name_H-M   'P 1'
#
loop_
_entity.id
_entity.type
_entity.pdbx_description
1 polymer ?
#
loop_
_entity_poly.entity_id
_entity_poly.type
_entity_poly.pdbx_seq_one_letter_code
_entity_poly.pdbx_strand_id
1 'polypeptide(L)'
;MSLRSPLGRVLGSGSAKEGTEHFWAQRVSAVALAVLGCWFLLALLSLDDLSRGALLAWVASPFNSILLGLLAVTLAWHSSLGVQVVIEDYV
;
A
#
# COMPACT_ATOMS: atom_id res chain seq x y z
N MET A 1 16.11 43.34 10.37
CA MET A 1 14.79 42.67 10.52
C MET A 1 14.20 42.49 9.14
N SER A 2 13.83 41.26 8.75
CA SER A 2 13.24 40.99 7.44
C SER A 2 11.79 41.50 7.41
N LEU A 3 11.43 42.28 6.39
CA LEU A 3 10.07 42.83 6.18
C LEU A 3 9.12 41.83 5.50
N ARG A 4 9.57 40.60 5.25
CA ARG A 4 8.72 39.58 4.63
C ARG A 4 7.85 38.91 5.68
N SER A 5 6.54 38.86 5.41
CA SER A 5 5.62 38.03 6.19
C SER A 5 6.05 36.56 6.14
N PRO A 6 5.74 35.75 7.17
CA PRO A 6 6.00 34.31 7.14
C PRO A 6 5.48 33.66 5.85
N LEU A 7 4.28 34.04 5.41
CA LEU A 7 3.69 33.65 4.13
C LEU A 7 4.54 34.05 2.92
N GLY A 8 5.04 35.29 2.85
CA GLY A 8 5.93 35.74 1.77
C GLY A 8 7.34 35.11 1.78
N ARG A 9 7.68 34.33 2.82
CA ARG A 9 8.91 33.53 2.90
C ARG A 9 8.74 32.14 2.29
N VAL A 10 7.53 31.59 2.31
CA VAL A 10 7.20 30.24 1.80
C VAL A 10 6.39 30.24 0.50
N LEU A 11 5.73 31.35 0.16
CA LEU A 11 5.08 31.52 -1.14
C LEU A 11 6.14 31.53 -2.25
N GLY A 12 6.07 30.55 -3.15
CA GLY A 12 7.01 30.40 -4.26
C GLY A 12 8.23 29.54 -3.98
N SER A 13 8.40 28.98 -2.76
CA SER A 13 9.45 27.99 -2.49
C SER A 13 9.19 26.63 -3.18
N GLY A 14 8.03 26.49 -3.84
CA GLY A 14 7.59 25.27 -4.50
C GLY A 14 7.19 24.19 -3.49
N SER A 15 6.24 23.34 -3.86
CA SER A 15 6.21 21.99 -3.30
C SER A 15 7.50 21.32 -3.75
N ALA A 16 8.31 20.78 -2.85
CA ALA A 16 9.29 19.78 -3.24
C ALA A 16 8.49 18.71 -3.99
N LYS A 17 8.65 18.63 -5.32
CA LYS A 17 7.72 17.92 -6.23
C LYS A 17 7.59 16.42 -5.95
N GLU A 18 8.28 15.91 -4.94
CA GLU A 18 8.33 14.52 -4.49
C GLU A 18 7.10 14.09 -3.68
N GLY A 19 6.45 15.02 -2.94
CA GLY A 19 5.31 14.65 -2.08
C GLY A 19 4.11 14.09 -2.85
N THR A 20 3.91 14.53 -4.10
CA THR A 20 2.79 14.08 -4.94
C THR A 20 2.95 12.62 -5.39
N GLU A 21 4.18 12.18 -5.68
CA GLU A 21 4.44 10.80 -6.11
C GLU A 21 4.24 9.81 -4.97
N HIS A 22 4.75 10.14 -3.77
CA HIS A 22 4.56 9.34 -2.57
C HIS A 22 3.09 9.24 -2.19
N PHE A 23 2.40 10.38 -2.18
CA PHE A 23 0.97 10.44 -1.94
C PHE A 23 0.21 9.56 -2.93
N TRP A 24 0.48 9.70 -4.23
CA TRP A 24 -0.17 8.91 -5.27
C TRP A 24 0.09 7.41 -5.12
N ALA A 25 1.35 7.01 -4.89
CA ALA A 25 1.73 5.61 -4.71
C ALA A 25 1.00 4.95 -3.53
N GLN A 26 0.75 5.68 -2.43
CA GLN A 26 -0.07 5.17 -1.33
C GLN A 26 -1.52 4.88 -1.75
N ARG A 27 -2.16 5.73 -2.58
CA ARG A 27 -3.57 5.52 -2.97
C ARG A 27 -3.70 4.37 -3.96
N VAL A 28 -2.80 4.29 -4.93
CA VAL A 28 -2.77 3.20 -5.90
C VAL A 28 -2.57 1.86 -5.19
N SER A 29 -1.59 1.78 -4.27
CA SER A 29 -1.36 0.56 -3.49
C SER A 29 -2.52 0.23 -2.55
N ALA A 30 -3.18 1.22 -1.95
CA ALA A 30 -4.38 1.01 -1.13
C ALA A 30 -5.54 0.41 -1.94
N VAL A 31 -5.81 0.94 -3.14
CA VAL A 31 -6.85 0.41 -4.03
C VAL A 31 -6.51 -1.02 -4.48
N ALA A 32 -5.26 -1.27 -4.86
CA ALA A 32 -4.80 -2.62 -5.19
C ALA A 32 -4.99 -3.60 -4.03
N LEU A 33 -4.66 -3.18 -2.80
CA LEU A 33 -4.90 -3.98 -1.59
C LEU A 33 -6.37 -4.18 -1.28
N ALA A 34 -7.23 -3.19 -1.51
CA ALA A 34 -8.66 -3.36 -1.32
C ALA A 34 -9.20 -4.46 -2.24
N VAL A 35 -8.81 -4.43 -3.53
CA VAL A 35 -9.23 -5.45 -4.51
C VAL A 35 -8.65 -6.82 -4.15
N LEU A 36 -7.33 -6.92 -3.95
CA LEU A 36 -6.64 -8.17 -3.65
C LEU A 36 -7.07 -8.75 -2.29
N GLY A 37 -7.28 -7.91 -1.29
CA GLY A 37 -7.76 -8.31 0.03
C GLY A 37 -9.19 -8.84 -0.01
N CYS A 38 -10.10 -8.15 -0.71
CA CYS A 38 -11.46 -8.65 -0.93
C CYS A 38 -11.45 -9.99 -1.66
N TRP A 39 -10.66 -10.11 -2.73
CA TRP A 39 -10.47 -11.39 -3.43
C TRP A 39 -9.94 -12.48 -2.49
N PHE A 40 -8.89 -12.20 -1.72
CA PHE A 40 -8.28 -13.18 -0.82
C PHE A 40 -9.28 -13.70 0.22
N LEU A 41 -10.04 -12.80 0.85
CA LEU A 41 -11.07 -13.17 1.81
C LEU A 41 -12.17 -14.03 1.17
N LEU A 42 -12.71 -13.61 0.03
CA LEU A 42 -13.75 -14.36 -0.67
C LEU A 42 -13.25 -15.73 -1.15
N ALA A 43 -12.03 -15.80 -1.68
CA ALA A 43 -11.42 -17.04 -2.16
C ALA A 43 -11.14 -18.01 -1.00
N LEU A 44 -10.66 -17.50 0.13
CA LEU A 44 -10.39 -18.32 1.32
C LEU A 44 -11.69 -18.84 1.96
N LEU A 45 -12.74 -18.01 2.02
CA LEU A 45 -14.06 -18.40 2.52
C LEU A 45 -14.80 -19.37 1.60
N SER A 46 -14.38 -19.48 0.35
CA SER A 46 -14.95 -20.40 -0.63
C SER A 46 -14.28 -21.78 -0.65
N LEU A 47 -13.28 -22.01 0.22
CA LEU A 47 -12.68 -23.33 0.39
C LEU A 47 -13.59 -24.23 1.24
N ASP A 48 -13.76 -25.48 0.82
CA ASP A 48 -14.55 -26.48 1.54
C ASP A 48 -13.98 -26.80 2.93
N ASP A 49 -12.64 -26.77 3.05
CA ASP A 49 -11.92 -26.94 4.30
C ASP A 49 -10.56 -26.21 4.29
N LEU A 50 -9.99 -26.01 5.48
CA LEU A 50 -8.67 -25.38 5.69
C LEU A 50 -7.59 -26.41 6.05
N SER A 51 -7.75 -27.66 5.60
CA SER A 51 -6.72 -28.68 5.78
C SER A 51 -5.43 -28.27 5.08
N ARG A 52 -4.29 -28.76 5.60
CA ARG A 52 -2.98 -28.50 5.00
C ARG A 52 -2.93 -28.92 3.52
N GLY A 53 -3.60 -30.01 3.16
CA GLY A 53 -3.66 -30.51 1.79
C GLY A 53 -4.42 -29.56 0.86
N ALA A 54 -5.62 -29.14 1.28
CA ALA A 54 -6.45 -28.19 0.52
C ALA A 54 -5.73 -26.85 0.32
N LEU A 55 -5.12 -26.31 1.39
CA LEU A 55 -4.37 -25.05 1.31
C LEU A 55 -3.16 -25.15 0.40
N LEU A 56 -2.37 -26.22 0.48
CA LEU A 56 -1.22 -26.40 -0.40
C LEU A 56 -1.64 -26.51 -1.87
N ALA A 57 -2.70 -27.25 -2.17
CA ALA A 57 -3.24 -27.35 -3.53
C ALA A 57 -3.78 -25.99 -4.02
N TRP A 58 -4.49 -25.26 -3.17
CA TRP A 58 -5.02 -23.94 -3.49
C TRP A 58 -3.90 -22.93 -3.75
N VAL A 59 -2.87 -22.88 -2.91
CA VAL A 59 -1.70 -22.00 -3.10
C VAL A 59 -0.90 -22.38 -4.34
N ALA A 60 -0.76 -23.67 -4.65
CA ALA A 60 0.00 -24.16 -5.81
C ALA A 60 -0.69 -23.92 -7.16
N SER A 61 -1.98 -23.56 -7.16
CA SER A 61 -2.68 -23.14 -8.39
C SER A 61 -2.02 -21.87 -8.95
N PRO A 62 -1.61 -21.84 -10.24
CA PRO A 62 -0.87 -20.72 -10.81
C PRO A 62 -1.55 -19.36 -10.62
N PHE A 63 -2.87 -19.30 -10.78
CA PHE A 63 -3.63 -18.07 -10.60
C PHE A 63 -3.57 -17.56 -9.16
N ASN A 64 -3.78 -18.45 -8.19
CA ASN A 64 -3.74 -18.11 -6.78
C ASN A 64 -2.32 -17.75 -6.34
N SER A 65 -1.29 -18.49 -6.78
CA SER A 65 0.10 -18.17 -6.47
C SER A 65 0.46 -16.76 -6.92
N ILE A 66 0.06 -16.36 -8.14
CA ILE A 66 0.32 -15.03 -8.67
C ILE A 66 -0.40 -13.96 -7.84
N LEU A 67 -1.70 -14.13 -7.58
CA LEU A 67 -2.46 -13.14 -6.81
C LEU A 67 -2.00 -13.04 -5.36
N LEU A 68 -1.61 -14.15 -4.73
CA LEU A 68 -1.00 -14.15 -3.39
C LEU A 68 0.36 -13.45 -3.39
N GLY A 69 1.18 -13.68 -4.42
CA GLY A 69 2.46 -12.98 -4.59
C GLY A 69 2.26 -11.48 -4.77
N LEU A 70 1.30 -11.07 -5.61
CA LEU A 70 0.94 -9.66 -5.78
C LEU A 70 0.41 -9.05 -4.48
N LEU A 71 -0.46 -9.76 -3.76
CA LEU A 71 -0.96 -9.32 -2.45
C LEU A 71 0.20 -9.09 -1.48
N ALA A 72 1.12 -10.05 -1.35
CA ALA A 72 2.26 -9.96 -0.43
C ALA A 72 3.18 -8.77 -0.76
N VAL A 73 3.56 -8.62 -2.04
CA VAL A 73 4.43 -7.52 -2.49
C VAL A 73 3.74 -6.16 -2.33
N THR A 74 2.46 -6.05 -2.72
CA THR A 74 1.70 -4.80 -2.60
C THR A 74 1.51 -4.42 -1.13
N LEU A 75 1.25 -5.40 -0.26
CA LEU A 75 1.09 -5.18 1.17
C LEU A 75 2.38 -4.68 1.81
N ALA A 76 3.50 -5.33 1.51
CA ALA A 76 4.81 -4.91 2.00
C ALA A 76 5.15 -3.48 1.52
N TRP A 77 4.92 -3.19 0.24
CA TRP A 77 5.17 -1.86 -0.33
C TRP A 77 4.28 -0.79 0.33
N HIS A 78 2.97 -1.03 0.42
CA HIS A 78 2.04 -0.10 1.08
C HIS A 78 2.41 0.14 2.54
N SER A 79 2.76 -0.92 3.27
CA SER A 79 3.21 -0.83 4.66
C SER A 79 4.48 0.02 4.79
N SER A 80 5.46 -0.15 3.89
CA SER A 80 6.67 0.66 3.88
C SER A 80 6.36 2.14 3.67
N LEU A 81 5.49 2.47 2.70
CA LEU A 81 5.06 3.85 2.46
C LEU A 81 4.30 4.42 3.67
N GLY A 82 3.47 3.61 4.32
CA GLY A 82 2.69 4.01 5.50
C GLY A 82 3.59 4.32 6.70
N VAL A 83 4.55 3.43 6.99
CA VAL A 83 5.52 3.60 8.07
C VAL A 83 6.37 4.85 7.84
N GLN A 84 6.76 5.13 6.59
CA GLN A 84 7.49 6.36 6.27
C GLN A 84 6.69 7.60 6.69
N VAL A 85 5.39 7.68 6.38
CA VAL A 85 4.54 8.82 6.80
C VAL A 85 4.48 8.91 8.33
N VAL A 86 4.34 7.79 9.03
CA VAL A 86 4.34 7.79 10.50
C VAL A 86 5.65 8.31 11.07
N ILE A 87 6.79 7.93 10.48
CA ILE A 87 8.10 8.45 10.90
C ILE A 87 8.17 9.96 10.65
N GLU A 88 7.83 10.41 9.44
CA GLU A 88 7.88 11.83 9.07
C GLU A 88 6.97 12.73 9.92
N ASP A 89 5.82 12.20 10.37
CA ASP A 89 4.85 12.97 11.15
C ASP A 89 5.10 12.93 12.67
N TYR A 90 5.73 11.88 13.21
CA TYR A 90 5.73 11.61 14.66
C TYR A 90 7.09 11.30 15.30
N VAL A 91 8.17 11.10 14.54
CA VAL A 91 9.50 10.74 15.06
C VAL A 91 10.54 11.79 14.70
#